data_AF-A0A451BA73-F1
#
_entry.id   AF-A0A451BA73-F1
#
_cell.length_a   1.000
_cell.length_b   1.000
_cell.length_c   1.000
_cell.angle_alpha   90.00
_cell.angle_beta   90.00
_cell.angle_gamma   90.00
#
_symmetry.space_group_name_H-M   'P 1'
#
loop_
_entity.id
_entity.type
_entity.pdbx_description
1 polymer ?
#
loop_
_entity_poly.entity_id
_entity_poly.type
_entity_poly.pdbx_seq_one_letter_code
_entity_poly.pdbx_strand_id
1 'polypeptide(L)' 'MVVNARHVKQVPGRKTDFGDAPWLAILARSGLLRGNFVPPQELRVLRLISRQMQKMTGILSGGGCVIFRESRRER' A
#
# COMPACT_ATOMS: atom_id res chain seq x y z
N MET A 1 0.11 -0.57 12.93
CA MET A 1 -0.32 -1.75 12.14
C MET A 1 -0.72 -1.28 10.75
N VAL A 2 -0.28 -1.94 9.68
CA VAL A 2 -0.69 -1.61 8.30
C VAL A 2 -1.79 -2.59 7.88
N VAL A 3 -2.91 -2.11 7.36
CA VAL A 3 -4.05 -2.94 6.94
C VAL A 3 -4.35 -2.68 5.47
N ASN A 4 -4.72 -3.73 4.74
CA ASN A 4 -5.03 -3.61 3.32
C ASN A 4 -6.38 -2.88 3.12
N ALA A 5 -6.37 -1.79 2.36
CA ALA A 5 -7.57 -1.00 2.08
C ALA A 5 -8.67 -1.78 1.33
N ARG A 6 -8.31 -2.78 0.52
CA ARG A 6 -9.29 -3.66 -0.14
C ARG A 6 -10.07 -4.50 0.87
N HIS A 7 -9.37 -4.99 1.89
CA HIS A 7 -9.98 -5.79 2.95
C HIS A 7 -10.90 -4.93 3.82
N VAL A 8 -10.46 -3.72 4.19
CA VAL A 8 -11.28 -2.77 4.95
C VAL A 8 -12.58 -2.40 4.22
N LYS A 9 -12.54 -2.27 2.88
CA LYS A 9 -13.73 -1.98 2.06
C LYS A 9 -14.73 -3.15 1.96
N GLN A 10 -14.30 -4.38 2.22
CA GLN A 10 -15.15 -5.57 2.19
C GLN A 10 -15.84 -5.81 3.54
N VAL A 11 -15.42 -5.13 4.60
CA VAL A 11 -16.06 -5.25 5.91
C VAL A 11 -17.40 -4.52 5.87
N PRO A 12 -18.53 -5.19 6.19
CA PRO A 12 -19.82 -4.54 6.28
C PRO A 12 -19.78 -3.52 7.43
N GLY A 13 -19.98 -2.25 7.10
CA GLY A 13 -19.90 -1.15 8.05
C GLY A 13 -19.56 0.15 7.33
N ARG A 14 -20.29 1.22 7.67
CA ARG A 14 -20.22 2.50 6.94
C ARG A 14 -18.93 3.24 7.32
N LYS A 15 -17.94 3.13 6.44
CA LYS A 15 -16.75 3.98 6.46
C LYS A 15 -17.17 5.44 6.30
N THR A 16 -16.91 6.26 7.32
CA THR A 16 -17.19 7.71 7.31
C THR A 16 -15.87 8.38 7.67
N ASP A 17 -15.33 9.23 6.79
CA ASP A 17 -13.93 9.71 6.89
C ASP A 17 -13.59 10.38 8.24
N PHE A 18 -14.59 10.92 8.94
CA PHE A 18 -14.45 11.52 10.28
C PHE A 18 -14.34 10.50 11.44
N GLY A 19 -14.68 9.23 11.22
CA GLY A 19 -14.76 8.17 12.23
C GLY A 19 -13.94 6.92 11.93
N ASP A 20 -13.07 6.97 10.92
CA ASP A 20 -12.31 5.81 10.45
C ASP A 20 -11.37 5.24 11.51
N ALA A 21 -10.68 6.10 12.27
CA ALA A 21 -9.72 5.64 13.28
C ALA A 21 -10.39 4.87 14.43
N PRO A 22 -11.48 5.39 15.06
CA PRO A 22 -12.26 4.63 16.03
C PRO A 22 -12.83 3.32 15.45
N TRP A 23 -13.37 3.36 14.24
CA TRP A 23 -13.97 2.19 13.60
C TRP A 23 -12.95 1.09 13.28
N LEU A 24 -11.77 1.46 12.74
CA LEU A 24 -10.66 0.54 12.52
C LEU A 24 -10.11 -0.05 13.83
N ALA A 25 -10.12 0.72 14.93
CA ALA A 25 -9.70 0.22 16.23
C ALA A 25 -10.67 -0.86 16.76
N ILE A 26 -11.97 -0.65 16.59
CA ILE A 26 -13.00 -1.66 16.92
C ILE A 26 -12.79 -2.93 16.09
N LEU A 27 -12.59 -2.79 14.78
CA LEU A 27 -12.35 -3.93 13.88
C LEU A 27 -11.03 -4.66 14.15
N ALA A 28 -9.99 -3.94 14.58
CA ALA A 28 -8.72 -4.53 14.99
C ALA A 28 -8.89 -5.32 16.29
N ARG A 29 -9.67 -4.80 17.24
CA ARG A 29 -9.94 -5.47 18.52
C ARG A 29 -10.85 -6.68 18.39
N SER A 30 -11.78 -6.67 17.43
CA SER A 30 -12.62 -7.82 17.11
C SER A 30 -11.92 -8.90 16.29
N GLY A 31 -10.67 -8.67 15.85
CA GLY A 31 -9.90 -9.62 15.06
C GLY A 31 -10.35 -9.74 13.59
N LEU A 32 -11.25 -8.86 13.12
CA LEU A 32 -11.71 -8.84 11.73
C LEU A 32 -10.63 -8.32 10.76
N LEU A 33 -9.68 -7.52 11.24
CA LEU A 33 -8.60 -6.99 10.41
C LEU A 33 -7.36 -7.88 10.45
N ARG A 34 -6.98 -8.41 9.28
CA ARG A 34 -5.65 -8.99 9.11
C ARG A 34 -4.62 -7.89 8.86
N GLY A 35 -3.53 -7.94 9.64
CA GLY A 35 -2.33 -7.15 9.36
C GLY A 35 -1.79 -7.49 7.98
N ASN A 36 -1.40 -6.45 7.23
CA ASN A 36 -0.76 -6.63 5.94
C ASN A 36 0.75 -6.83 6.12
N PHE A 37 1.37 -7.51 5.15
CA PHE A 37 2.81 -7.70 5.15
C PHE A 37 3.55 -6.35 5.13
N VAL A 38 4.38 -6.13 6.15
CA VAL A 38 5.32 -5.01 6.23
C VAL A 38 6.72 -5.59 6.03
N PRO A 39 7.46 -5.16 4.99
CA PRO A 39 8.79 -5.70 4.74
C PRO A 39 9.78 -5.30 5.86
N PRO A 40 10.77 -6.17 6.14
CA PRO A 40 11.93 -5.84 6.97
C PRO A 40 12.67 -4.58 6.51
N GLN A 41 13.41 -3.97 7.42
CA GLN A 41 14.07 -2.68 7.22
C GLN A 41 15.00 -2.68 6.00
N GLU A 42 15.83 -3.71 5.84
CA GLU A 42 16.74 -3.86 4.70
C GLU A 42 16.02 -3.77 3.35
N LEU A 43 14.92 -4.49 3.19
CA LEU A 43 14.13 -4.47 1.96
C LEU A 43 13.45 -3.13 1.72
N ARG A 44 13.15 -2.37 2.78
CA ARG A 44 12.56 -1.03 2.66
C ARG A 44 13.58 -0.04 2.10
N VAL A 45 14.82 -0.09 2.57
CA VAL A 45 15.93 0.76 2.08
C VAL A 45 16.18 0.50 0.60
N LEU A 46 16.28 -0.77 0.19
CA LEU A 46 16.45 -1.15 -1.21
C LEU A 46 15.31 -0.63 -2.11
N ARG A 47 14.05 -0.71 -1.66
CA ARG A 47 12.90 -0.16 -2.39
C ARG A 47 12.95 1.36 -2.53
N LEU A 48 13.43 2.07 -1.50
CA LEU A 48 13.57 3.52 -1.55
C LEU A 48 14.60 3.93 -2.59
N ILE A 49 15.76 3.26 -2.62
CA ILE A 49 16.81 3.48 -3.60
C ILE A 49 16.29 3.17 -5.02
N SER A 50 15.66 2.01 -5.20
CA SER A 50 15.07 1.62 -6.49
C SER A 50 14.03 2.65 -6.98
N ARG A 51 13.12 3.09 -6.11
CA ARG A 51 12.14 4.14 -6.43
C ARG A 51 12.80 5.46 -6.82
N GLN A 52 13.87 5.84 -6.14
CA GLN A 52 14.59 7.08 -6.45
C GLN A 52 15.31 7.00 -7.80
N MET A 53 15.95 5.86 -8.09
CA MET A 53 16.56 5.58 -9.39
C MET A 53 15.51 5.69 -10.51
N GLN A 54 14.37 5.03 -10.36
CA GLN A 54 13.27 5.11 -11.33
C GLN A 54 12.74 6.53 -11.52
N LYS A 55 12.66 7.31 -10.44
CA LYS A 55 12.26 8.73 -10.51
C LYS A 55 13.26 9.54 -11.32
N MET A 56 14.56 9.37 -11.09
CA MET A 56 15.61 10.06 -11.83
C MET A 56 15.58 9.68 -13.32
N THR A 57 15.46 8.39 -13.63
CA THR A 57 15.32 7.91 -15.00
C THR A 57 14.07 8.49 -15.69
N GLY A 58 12.93 8.51 -14.99
CA GLY A 58 11.69 9.08 -15.53
C GLY A 58 11.72 10.59 -15.76
N ILE A 59 12.51 11.33 -14.97
CA ILE A 59 12.73 12.78 -15.18
C ILE A 59 13.59 13.00 -16.44
N LEU A 60 14.62 12.18 -16.65
CA LEU A 60 15.52 12.30 -17.79
C LEU A 60 14.88 11.84 -19.11
N SER A 61 13.90 10.93 -19.08
CA SER A 61 13.21 10.42 -20.28
C SER A 61 12.03 11.27 -20.76
N GLY A 62 11.75 12.44 -20.18
CA GLY A 62 10.73 13.38 -20.70
C GLY A 62 9.26 12.91 -20.66
N GLY A 63 8.99 11.67 -20.24
CA GLY A 63 7.66 11.09 -20.05
C GLY A 63 7.65 10.29 -18.75
N GLY A 64 6.63 10.51 -17.91
CA GLY A 64 6.55 9.95 -16.56
C GLY A 64 6.85 8.45 -16.49
N CYS A 65 7.73 8.07 -15.55
CA CYS A 65 8.18 6.70 -15.33
C CYS A 65 7.02 5.67 -15.28
N VAL A 66 6.91 4.84 -16.32
CA VAL A 66 6.00 3.66 -16.39
C VAL A 66 6.81 2.35 -16.36
N ILE A 67 7.92 2.27 -15.63
CA ILE A 67 8.78 1.07 -15.66
C ILE A 67 8.43 0.11 -14.49
N PHE A 68 7.14 -0.14 -14.24
CA PHE A 68 6.69 -1.32 -13.46
C PHE A 68 5.18 -1.62 -13.59
N ARG A 69 4.55 -1.36 -14.74
CA ARG A 69 3.13 -1.71 -14.95
C ARG A 69 2.88 -2.96 -15.81
N GLU A 70 3.90 -3.54 -16.42
CA GLU A 70 3.74 -4.51 -17.53
C GLU A 70 4.36 -5.89 -17.27
N SER A 71 4.31 -6.44 -16.06
CA SER A 71 4.69 -7.85 -15.83
C SER A 71 3.83 -8.56 -14.77
N ARG A 72 2.63 -8.04 -14.51
CA ARG A 72 1.68 -8.66 -13.58
C ARG A 72 0.23 -8.53 -14.05
N ARG A 73 0.02 -8.66 -15.36
CA ARG A 73 -1.31 -8.85 -15.99
C ARG A 73 -1.41 -10.20 -16.72
N GLU A 74 -0.45 -11.10 -16.50
CA GLU A 74 -0.53 -12.51 -16.91
C GLU A 74 -0.24 -13.37 -15.69
N ARG A 75 -1.28 -13.56 -14.88
CA ARG A 75 -1.60 -14.76 -14.09
C ARG A 75 -2.91 -14.52 -13.34
#